data_AF-A0A351FV90-F1
#
_entry.id   AF-A0A351FV90-F1
#
_cell.length_a   1.000
_cell.length_b   1.000
_cell.length_c   1.000
_cell.angle_alpha   90.00
_cell.angle_beta   90.00
_cell.angle_gamma   90.00
#
_symmetry.space_group_name_H-M   'P 1'
#
loop_
_entity.id
_entity.type
_entity.pdbx_description
1 polymer ?
#
loop_
_entity_poly.entity_id
_entity_poly.type
_entity_poly.pdbx_seq_one_letter_code
_entity_poly.pdbx_strand_id
1 'polypeptide(L)'
;MGAAYDAIGEYERSYLVFRATIEASFLRESRVAGVLQNQGEFTRSVAVMSDLLREYPPEPYLATAKYALAQRVYAKAPEAAADKKLREAKLTRVDLIRQAWAMLEGFLTAHPEDPAADQAAFSIANAMLDLEFYEQTIEACDRFAKRYPKSRYLDSFWYIVGYCQYALGEHQAAMAMCHQVSNHVRTDPRTGRREASENKWRAIYILGQIQHSLGKAAAAIQEYERVKDRFVDARQAIEYFTRKQMELPEVTTFQPQEEVQVELGFRNVAECNATVYKIDLMKFSLLRRDLGDITKINLSGIRPYFEKQIELGDGKDYRDRTVSLELPLREEGAYLVVCRGANLHASGLVLVTPLSLEIQEEVSSGRVRATVRDVTSDRYLQDVHVKVIGSRNPDFISGDSDLRGVFVADGVQGRAMVLARGEGSRYAFFRGERELGPPPEPAQEKSQEGKGQQQSAGKAATKEQLLEGLNRSNSKIQREQTKQLDNFYDNNIQQGIGGGFGGGFF
;
A
#
# COMPACT_ATOMS: atom_id res chain seq x y z
N MET A 1 -51.26 33.25 29.45
CA MET A 1 -50.56 32.76 30.65
C MET A 1 -49.29 33.57 30.92
N GLY A 2 -48.29 33.60 30.03
CA GLY A 2 -47.05 34.39 30.24
C GLY A 2 -47.32 35.87 30.56
N ALA A 3 -48.07 36.56 29.69
CA ALA A 3 -48.49 37.94 29.91
C ALA A 3 -49.27 38.19 31.22
N ALA A 4 -49.94 37.17 31.77
CA ALA A 4 -50.65 37.29 33.04
C ALA A 4 -49.69 37.24 34.23
N TYR A 5 -48.65 36.39 34.19
CA TYR A 5 -47.57 36.40 35.18
C TYR A 5 -46.76 37.69 35.12
N ASP A 6 -46.53 38.22 33.92
CA ASP A 6 -45.84 39.50 33.72
C ASP A 6 -46.57 40.65 34.42
N ALA A 7 -47.88 40.74 34.20
CA ALA A 7 -48.73 41.80 34.75
C ALA A 7 -48.81 41.82 36.28
N ILE A 8 -48.50 40.70 36.96
CA ILE A 8 -48.48 40.59 38.43
C ILE A 8 -47.05 40.62 39.00
N GLY A 9 -46.04 40.93 38.19
CA GLY A 9 -44.64 41.03 38.62
C GLY A 9 -43.90 39.70 38.76
N GLU A 10 -44.47 38.60 38.29
CA GLU A 10 -43.88 37.24 38.32
C GLU A 10 -43.04 37.00 37.05
N TYR A 11 -42.01 37.81 36.85
CA TYR A 11 -41.24 37.87 35.59
C TYR A 11 -40.53 36.56 35.23
N GLU A 12 -40.02 35.82 36.23
CA GLU A 12 -39.37 34.51 35.97
C GLU A 12 -40.37 33.49 35.43
N ARG A 13 -41.57 33.42 36.03
CA ARG A 13 -42.64 32.53 35.55
C ARG A 13 -43.17 32.97 34.19
N SER A 14 -43.31 34.28 33.98
CA SER A 14 -43.64 34.87 32.67
C SER A 14 -42.65 34.39 31.60
N TYR A 15 -41.35 34.56 31.85
CA TYR A 15 -40.27 34.12 30.97
C TYR A 15 -40.33 32.62 30.67
N LEU A 16 -40.45 31.77 31.70
CA LEU A 16 -40.52 30.31 31.52
C LEU A 16 -41.72 29.89 30.67
N VAL A 17 -42.88 30.53 30.85
CA VAL A 17 -44.07 30.25 30.04
C VAL A 17 -43.88 30.68 28.59
N PHE A 18 -43.30 31.86 28.34
CA PHE A 18 -43.01 32.30 26.98
C PHE A 18 -41.97 31.40 26.29
N ARG A 19 -40.87 31.08 26.98
CA ARG A 19 -39.83 30.17 26.49
C ARG A 19 -40.40 28.79 26.13
N ALA A 20 -41.20 28.19 27.01
CA ALA A 20 -41.85 26.90 26.74
C ALA A 20 -42.84 26.96 25.57
N THR A 21 -43.55 28.09 25.40
CA THR A 21 -44.47 28.29 24.27
C THR A 21 -43.72 28.40 22.94
N ILE A 22 -42.59 29.10 22.94
CA ILE A 22 -41.70 29.24 21.78
C ILE A 22 -41.10 27.88 21.43
N GLU A 23 -40.55 27.15 22.41
CA GLU A 23 -40.00 25.80 22.22
C GLU A 23 -41.05 24.83 21.66
N ALA A 24 -42.27 24.82 22.22
CA ALA A 24 -43.35 23.97 21.72
C ALA A 24 -43.76 24.31 20.28
N SER A 25 -43.71 25.59 19.91
CA SER A 25 -43.97 26.02 18.53
C SER A 25 -42.87 25.54 17.58
N PHE A 26 -41.60 25.70 17.98
CA PHE A 26 -40.45 25.20 17.21
C PHE A 26 -40.54 23.68 16.97
N LEU A 27 -40.85 22.92 18.02
CA LEU A 27 -41.02 21.48 17.92
C LEU A 27 -42.15 21.12 16.95
N ARG A 28 -43.30 21.79 17.05
CA ARG A 28 -44.44 21.52 16.16
C ARG A 28 -44.10 21.78 14.70
N GLU A 29 -43.39 22.88 14.44
CA GLU A 29 -43.03 23.31 13.09
C GLU A 29 -41.89 22.49 12.49
N SER A 30 -40.97 21.98 13.32
CA SER A 30 -39.91 21.06 12.91
C SER A 30 -40.44 19.76 12.29
N ARG A 31 -41.67 19.35 12.61
CA ARG A 31 -42.33 18.20 11.98
C ARG A 31 -42.51 18.36 10.46
N VAL A 32 -42.62 19.60 9.96
CA VAL A 32 -42.73 19.86 8.52
C VAL A 32 -41.47 19.40 7.79
N ALA A 33 -40.29 19.69 8.36
CA ALA A 33 -39.03 19.16 7.85
C ALA A 33 -39.01 17.63 7.93
N GLY A 34 -39.47 17.04 9.05
CA GLY A 34 -39.60 15.59 9.21
C GLY A 34 -40.45 14.91 8.14
N VAL A 35 -41.61 15.48 7.80
CA VAL A 35 -42.48 14.95 6.73
C VAL A 35 -41.77 14.99 5.37
N LEU A 36 -41.08 16.10 5.05
CA LEU A 36 -40.30 16.21 3.82
C LEU A 36 -39.17 15.17 3.78
N GLN A 37 -38.46 14.99 4.89
CA GLN A 37 -37.43 13.97 5.04
C GLN A 37 -37.98 12.56 4.74
N ASN A 38 -39.14 12.21 5.31
CA ASN A 38 -39.78 10.91 5.11
C ASN A 38 -40.28 10.67 3.68
N GLN A 39 -40.56 11.74 2.92
CA GLN A 39 -40.87 11.69 1.49
C GLN A 39 -39.62 11.66 0.59
N GLY A 40 -38.43 11.60 1.20
CA GLY A 40 -37.15 11.68 0.50
C GLY A 40 -36.90 13.06 -0.11
N GLU A 41 -37.56 14.12 0.36
CA GLU A 41 -37.32 15.51 -0.05
C GLU A 41 -36.21 16.15 0.80
N PHE A 42 -35.02 15.52 0.78
CA PHE A 42 -33.91 15.86 1.68
C PHE A 42 -33.53 17.36 1.64
N THR A 43 -33.32 17.91 0.45
CA THR A 43 -32.90 19.32 0.29
C THR A 43 -33.95 20.29 0.81
N ARG A 44 -35.23 20.00 0.58
CA ARG A 44 -36.34 20.80 1.09
C ARG A 44 -36.47 20.68 2.61
N SER A 45 -36.28 19.48 3.17
CA SER A 45 -36.24 19.27 4.62
C SER A 45 -35.14 20.12 5.27
N VAL A 46 -33.93 20.09 4.71
CA VAL A 46 -32.80 20.88 5.19
C VAL A 46 -33.09 22.38 5.10
N ALA A 47 -33.69 22.84 4.00
CA ALA A 47 -34.05 24.25 3.82
C ALA A 47 -35.07 24.71 4.88
N VAL A 48 -36.18 23.99 5.03
CA VAL A 48 -37.22 24.31 6.03
C VAL A 48 -36.65 24.31 7.44
N MET A 49 -35.86 23.30 7.80
CA MET A 49 -35.24 23.26 9.12
C MET A 49 -34.25 24.41 9.32
N SER A 50 -33.45 24.76 8.30
CA SER A 50 -32.52 25.88 8.37
C SER A 50 -33.24 27.23 8.54
N ASP A 51 -34.39 27.41 7.89
CA ASP A 51 -35.22 28.61 8.03
C ASP A 51 -35.76 28.74 9.45
N LEU A 52 -36.37 27.68 9.98
CA LEU A 52 -36.84 27.63 11.36
C LEU A 52 -35.71 27.96 12.35
N LEU A 53 -34.53 27.36 12.19
CA LEU A 53 -33.39 27.62 13.08
C LEU A 53 -32.86 29.06 13.04
N ARG A 54 -33.20 29.84 12.01
CA ARG A 54 -32.88 31.28 11.91
C ARG A 54 -33.96 32.18 12.48
N GLU A 55 -35.22 31.75 12.44
CA GLU A 55 -36.36 32.54 12.92
C GLU A 55 -36.50 32.50 14.45
N TYR A 56 -36.08 31.40 15.08
CA TYR A 56 -36.23 31.22 16.53
C TYR A 56 -35.06 31.82 17.33
N PRO A 57 -35.32 32.40 18.53
CA PRO A 57 -34.29 33.00 19.39
C PRO A 57 -33.23 31.99 19.83
N PRO A 58 -31.94 32.38 19.91
CA PRO A 58 -30.86 31.45 20.26
C PRO A 58 -31.06 30.83 21.64
N GLU A 59 -31.29 29.52 21.67
CA GLU A 59 -31.55 28.70 22.85
C GLU A 59 -30.79 27.36 22.76
N PRO A 60 -30.51 26.67 23.88
CA PRO A 60 -29.77 25.40 23.87
C PRO A 60 -30.39 24.29 23.01
N TYR A 61 -31.73 24.21 22.94
CA TYR A 61 -32.41 23.22 22.09
C TYR A 61 -32.22 23.52 20.60
N LEU A 62 -32.13 24.80 20.21
CA LEU A 62 -31.80 25.19 18.83
C LEU A 62 -30.33 24.92 18.52
N ALA A 63 -29.43 25.13 19.47
CA ALA A 63 -28.01 24.80 19.30
C ALA A 63 -27.85 23.30 18.98
N THR A 64 -28.54 22.45 19.74
CA THR A 64 -28.62 21.00 19.50
C THR A 64 -29.17 20.70 18.10
N ALA A 65 -30.29 21.31 17.72
CA ALA A 65 -30.90 21.09 16.40
C ALA A 65 -30.03 21.61 15.22
N LYS A 66 -29.35 22.75 15.39
CA LYS A 66 -28.38 23.30 14.40
C LYS A 66 -27.23 22.33 14.17
N TYR A 67 -26.61 21.85 15.24
CA TYR A 67 -25.53 20.88 15.15
C TYR A 67 -26.00 19.56 14.52
N ALA A 68 -27.14 19.06 14.97
CA ALA A 68 -27.75 17.83 14.45
C ALA A 68 -28.07 17.90 12.95
N LEU A 69 -28.60 19.04 12.49
CA LEU A 69 -28.86 19.29 11.08
C LEU A 69 -27.56 19.32 10.26
N ALA A 70 -26.52 20.00 10.74
CA ALA A 70 -25.23 20.05 10.05
C ALA A 70 -24.63 18.63 9.87
N GLN A 71 -24.74 17.79 10.90
CA GLN A 71 -24.29 16.40 10.87
C GLN A 71 -25.12 15.54 9.92
N ARG A 72 -26.44 15.75 9.85
CA ARG A 72 -27.33 15.09 8.88
C ARG A 72 -26.92 15.43 7.44
N VAL A 73 -26.57 16.68 7.16
CA VAL A 73 -26.05 17.12 5.86
C VAL A 73 -24.72 16.43 5.54
N TYR A 74 -23.80 16.38 6.51
CA TYR A 74 -22.52 15.71 6.32
C TYR A 74 -22.69 14.20 6.06
N ALA A 75 -23.54 13.54 6.84
CA ALA A 75 -23.80 12.11 6.71
C ALA A 75 -24.41 11.72 5.35
N LYS A 76 -25.13 12.65 4.70
CA LYS A 76 -25.74 12.43 3.38
C LYS A 76 -24.71 12.49 2.24
N ALA A 77 -23.55 13.10 2.45
CA ALA A 77 -22.58 13.36 1.40
C ALA A 77 -22.09 12.11 0.63
N PRO A 78 -21.79 10.96 1.27
CA PRO A 78 -21.38 9.74 0.57
C PRO A 78 -22.46 9.17 -0.37
N GLU A 79 -23.74 9.47 -0.11
CA GLU A 79 -24.87 8.98 -0.91
C GLU A 79 -25.16 9.84 -2.15
N ALA A 80 -24.54 11.02 -2.27
CA ALA A 80 -24.88 12.03 -3.28
C ALA A 80 -24.87 11.50 -4.71
N ALA A 81 -23.89 10.64 -5.05
CA ALA A 81 -23.78 10.08 -6.40
C ALA A 81 -24.89 9.05 -6.70
N ALA A 82 -25.37 8.32 -5.69
CA ALA A 82 -26.42 7.32 -5.85
C ALA A 82 -27.83 7.94 -5.78
N ASP A 83 -28.01 9.02 -5.03
CA ASP A 83 -29.30 9.68 -4.83
C ASP A 83 -29.77 10.43 -6.09
N LYS A 84 -30.92 10.03 -6.64
CA LYS A 84 -31.48 10.63 -7.86
C LYS A 84 -31.82 12.11 -7.70
N LYS A 85 -32.41 12.50 -6.58
CA LYS A 85 -32.87 13.89 -6.37
C LYS A 85 -31.70 14.83 -6.14
N LEU A 86 -30.64 14.37 -5.45
CA LEU A 86 -29.41 15.15 -5.31
C LEU A 86 -28.72 15.36 -6.67
N ARG A 87 -28.69 14.34 -7.52
CA ARG A 87 -28.17 14.48 -8.90
C ARG A 87 -29.00 15.46 -9.74
N GLU A 88 -30.32 15.39 -9.67
CA GLU A 88 -31.22 16.33 -10.37
C GLU A 88 -31.02 17.78 -9.87
N ALA A 89 -30.77 17.95 -8.57
CA ALA A 89 -30.40 19.22 -7.96
C ALA A 89 -28.93 19.65 -8.21
N LYS A 90 -28.14 18.84 -8.93
CA LYS A 90 -26.70 19.03 -9.18
C LYS A 90 -25.86 19.17 -7.90
N LEU A 91 -26.30 18.54 -6.81
CA LEU A 91 -25.56 18.53 -5.55
C LEU A 91 -24.63 17.32 -5.50
N THR A 92 -23.34 17.60 -5.35
CA THR A 92 -22.29 16.58 -5.25
C THR A 92 -21.93 16.27 -3.79
N ARG A 93 -21.11 15.23 -3.59
CA ARG A 93 -20.48 14.95 -2.29
C ARG A 93 -19.75 16.19 -1.75
N VAL A 94 -19.02 16.90 -2.61
CA VAL A 94 -18.23 18.09 -2.24
C VAL A 94 -19.15 19.22 -1.77
N ASP A 95 -20.27 19.45 -2.47
CA ASP A 95 -21.23 20.50 -2.11
C ASP A 95 -21.84 20.26 -0.73
N LEU A 96 -22.25 19.01 -0.44
CA LEU A 96 -22.81 18.66 0.86
C LEU A 96 -21.78 18.77 1.99
N ILE A 97 -20.53 18.39 1.77
CA ILE A 97 -19.47 18.53 2.78
C ILE A 97 -19.17 20.01 3.05
N ARG A 98 -19.11 20.85 2.01
CA ARG A 98 -18.95 22.31 2.16
C ARG A 98 -20.12 22.95 2.89
N GLN A 99 -21.35 22.55 2.56
CA GLN A 99 -22.54 23.02 3.26
C GLN A 99 -22.50 22.65 4.74
N ALA A 100 -22.20 21.38 5.06
CA ALA A 100 -22.08 20.93 6.44
C ALA A 100 -20.97 21.66 7.19
N TRP A 101 -19.81 21.87 6.57
CA TRP A 101 -18.71 22.64 7.16
C TRP A 101 -19.15 24.07 7.51
N ALA A 102 -19.79 24.79 6.59
CA ALA A 102 -20.30 26.13 6.86
C ALA A 102 -21.34 26.16 7.99
N MET A 103 -22.21 25.14 8.07
CA MET A 103 -23.20 25.01 9.14
C MET A 103 -22.53 24.74 10.50
N LEU A 104 -21.48 23.92 10.54
CA LEU A 104 -20.71 23.64 11.76
C LEU A 104 -19.92 24.88 12.23
N GLU A 105 -19.34 25.65 11.31
CA GLU A 105 -18.70 26.92 11.65
C GLU A 105 -19.71 27.94 12.19
N GLY A 106 -20.89 28.02 11.58
CA GLY A 106 -22.00 28.82 12.09
C GLY A 106 -22.42 28.41 13.50
N PHE A 107 -22.48 27.11 13.77
CA PHE A 107 -22.74 26.58 15.11
C PHE A 107 -21.67 27.01 16.12
N LEU A 108 -20.38 26.82 15.82
CA LEU A 108 -19.29 27.22 16.72
C LEU A 108 -19.22 28.74 16.93
N THR A 109 -19.60 29.53 15.94
CA THR A 109 -19.62 30.99 16.04
C THR A 109 -20.75 31.46 16.94
N ALA A 110 -21.94 30.86 16.83
CA ALA A 110 -23.11 31.23 17.63
C ALA A 110 -23.10 30.60 19.05
N HIS A 111 -22.49 29.43 19.20
CA HIS A 111 -22.52 28.64 20.45
C HIS A 111 -21.11 28.13 20.83
N PRO A 112 -20.12 29.03 21.06
CA PRO A 112 -18.72 28.66 21.27
C PRO A 112 -18.40 27.91 22.57
N GLU A 113 -19.33 27.97 23.54
CA GLU A 113 -19.24 27.29 24.85
C GLU A 113 -20.19 26.09 24.95
N ASP A 114 -20.83 25.69 23.84
CA ASP A 114 -21.71 24.53 23.84
C ASP A 114 -20.95 23.26 24.24
N PRO A 115 -21.53 22.35 25.04
CA PRO A 115 -20.89 21.09 25.41
C PRO A 115 -20.45 20.22 24.21
N ALA A 116 -21.04 20.41 23.03
CA ALA A 116 -20.67 19.73 21.79
C ALA A 116 -19.65 20.50 20.93
N ALA A 117 -19.12 21.64 21.40
CA ALA A 117 -18.24 22.50 20.60
C ALA A 117 -16.94 21.79 20.17
N ASP A 118 -16.31 21.00 21.04
CA ASP A 118 -15.12 20.25 20.68
C ASP A 118 -15.41 19.11 19.67
N GLN A 119 -16.58 18.48 19.79
CA GLN A 119 -17.07 17.47 18.85
C GLN A 119 -17.41 18.08 17.48
N ALA A 120 -17.98 19.29 17.46
CA ALA A 120 -18.23 20.04 16.23
C ALA A 120 -16.91 20.46 15.57
N ALA A 121 -15.93 20.94 16.33
CA ALA A 121 -14.58 21.23 15.84
C ALA A 121 -13.89 19.99 15.23
N PHE A 122 -14.03 18.83 15.87
CA PHE A 122 -13.58 17.56 15.30
C PHE A 122 -14.28 17.23 13.98
N SER A 123 -15.58 17.47 13.89
CA SER A 123 -16.35 17.24 12.65
C SER A 123 -15.94 18.19 11.53
N ILE A 124 -15.63 19.45 11.84
CA ILE A 124 -15.08 20.43 10.90
C ILE A 124 -13.73 19.93 10.34
N ALA A 125 -12.82 19.50 11.22
CA ALA A 125 -11.53 18.99 10.79
C ALA A 125 -11.65 17.79 9.84
N ASN A 126 -12.61 16.87 10.10
CA ASN A 126 -12.90 15.76 9.18
C ASN A 126 -13.48 16.25 7.85
N ALA A 127 -14.39 17.23 7.86
CA ALA A 127 -14.98 17.78 6.65
C ALA A 127 -13.91 18.46 5.77
N MET A 128 -13.01 19.22 6.37
CA MET A 128 -11.89 19.86 5.65
C MET A 128 -10.90 18.83 5.11
N LEU A 129 -10.63 17.75 5.87
CA LEU A 129 -9.79 16.65 5.43
C LEU A 129 -10.40 15.86 4.26
N ASP A 130 -11.72 15.65 4.28
CA ASP A 130 -12.48 15.04 3.19
C ASP A 130 -12.47 15.87 1.90
N LEU A 131 -12.27 17.18 2.04
CA LEU A 131 -12.10 18.15 0.95
C LEU A 131 -10.61 18.33 0.56
N GLU A 132 -9.70 17.65 1.23
CA GLU A 132 -8.24 17.72 1.01
C GLU A 132 -7.64 19.13 1.21
N PHE A 133 -8.28 19.94 2.05
CA PHE A 133 -7.81 21.26 2.43
C PHE A 133 -6.72 21.17 3.51
N TYR A 134 -5.60 20.52 3.18
CA TYR A 134 -4.59 20.09 4.15
C TYR A 134 -4.00 21.26 4.96
N GLU A 135 -3.58 22.34 4.30
CA GLU A 135 -3.01 23.52 4.97
C GLU A 135 -4.03 24.18 5.91
N GLN A 136 -5.25 24.45 5.43
CA GLN A 136 -6.29 25.06 6.26
C GLN A 136 -6.69 24.14 7.41
N THR A 137 -6.67 22.82 7.20
CA THR A 137 -6.97 21.82 8.22
C THR A 137 -5.92 21.83 9.33
N ILE A 138 -4.63 21.98 8.98
CA ILE A 138 -3.55 22.09 9.96
C ILE A 138 -3.80 23.32 10.86
N GLU A 139 -4.03 24.49 10.27
CA GLU A 139 -4.28 25.72 11.02
C GLU A 139 -5.52 25.61 11.92
N ALA A 140 -6.60 25.01 11.42
CA ALA A 140 -7.82 24.80 12.16
C ALA A 140 -7.60 23.86 13.36
N CYS A 141 -6.97 22.70 13.13
CA CYS A 141 -6.65 21.73 14.18
C CYS A 141 -5.73 22.31 15.25
N ASP A 142 -4.75 23.14 14.90
CA ASP A 142 -3.88 23.82 15.87
C ASP A 142 -4.68 24.79 16.75
N ARG A 143 -5.63 25.53 16.19
CA ARG A 143 -6.56 26.37 16.96
C ARG A 143 -7.46 25.53 17.86
N PHE A 144 -8.02 24.43 17.35
CA PHE A 144 -8.89 23.54 18.11
C PHE A 144 -8.16 22.86 19.26
N ALA A 145 -6.93 22.39 19.06
CA ALA A 145 -6.12 21.80 20.11
C ALA A 145 -5.81 22.79 21.24
N LYS A 146 -5.56 24.07 20.90
CA LYS A 146 -5.36 25.15 21.89
C LYS A 146 -6.65 25.51 22.62
N ARG A 147 -7.79 25.53 21.92
CA ARG A 147 -9.09 25.88 22.48
C ARG A 147 -9.67 24.78 23.36
N TYR A 148 -9.44 23.52 23.01
CA TYR A 148 -10.02 22.35 23.67
C TYR A 148 -8.95 21.39 24.23
N PRO A 149 -8.06 21.84 25.14
CA PRO A 149 -6.95 21.03 25.65
C PRO A 149 -7.39 19.86 26.54
N LYS A 150 -8.66 19.80 26.93
CA LYS A 150 -9.26 18.70 27.69
C LYS A 150 -10.17 17.82 26.85
N SER A 151 -10.30 18.11 25.55
CA SER A 151 -11.17 17.32 24.66
C SER A 151 -10.68 15.88 24.55
N ARG A 152 -11.64 14.96 24.43
CA ARG A 152 -11.35 13.58 24.04
C ARG A 152 -10.81 13.45 22.61
N TYR A 153 -10.94 14.49 21.79
CA TYR A 153 -10.48 14.55 20.40
C TYR A 153 -9.13 15.26 20.23
N LEU A 154 -8.48 15.66 21.33
CA LEU A 154 -7.21 16.40 21.29
C LEU A 154 -6.13 15.66 20.48
N ASP A 155 -5.98 14.36 20.76
CA ASP A 155 -5.05 13.49 20.05
C ASP A 155 -5.43 13.27 18.58
N SER A 156 -6.71 13.41 18.25
CA SER A 156 -7.22 13.32 16.88
C SER A 156 -6.93 14.59 16.10
N PHE A 157 -6.98 15.78 16.70
CA PHE A 157 -6.50 17.01 16.06
C PHE A 157 -5.01 16.92 15.71
N TRP A 158 -4.18 16.44 16.64
CA TRP A 158 -2.76 16.18 16.38
C TRP A 158 -2.56 15.15 15.29
N TYR A 159 -3.30 14.05 15.32
CA TYR A 159 -3.21 13.04 14.27
C TYR A 159 -3.57 13.58 12.89
N ILE A 160 -4.63 14.39 12.79
CA ILE A 160 -5.02 15.06 11.54
C ILE A 160 -3.90 15.99 11.05
N VAL A 161 -3.29 16.78 11.94
CA VAL A 161 -2.12 17.62 11.58
C VAL A 161 -0.99 16.77 11.03
N GLY A 162 -0.61 15.69 11.73
CA GLY A 162 0.46 14.79 11.29
C GLY A 162 0.17 14.11 9.95
N TYR A 163 -1.09 13.73 9.71
CA TYR A 163 -1.54 13.17 8.44
C TYR A 163 -1.48 14.20 7.30
N CYS A 164 -1.96 15.44 7.52
CA CYS A 164 -1.90 16.51 6.52
C CYS A 164 -0.45 16.84 6.15
N GLN A 165 0.43 16.96 7.15
CA GLN A 165 1.87 17.18 6.93
C GLN A 165 2.50 16.02 6.15
N TYR A 166 2.10 14.79 6.43
CA TYR A 166 2.55 13.63 5.67
C TYR A 166 2.08 13.70 4.21
N ALA A 167 0.82 14.05 3.96
CA ALA A 167 0.26 14.23 2.62
C ALA A 167 0.93 15.36 1.84
N LEU A 168 1.39 16.41 2.52
CA LEU A 168 2.16 17.52 1.95
C LEU A 168 3.66 17.22 1.75
N GLY A 169 4.14 16.04 2.18
CA GLY A 169 5.56 15.68 2.12
C GLY A 169 6.44 16.35 3.19
N GLU A 170 5.84 16.99 4.19
CA GLU A 170 6.53 17.64 5.32
C GLU A 170 6.97 16.59 6.36
N HIS A 171 7.88 15.70 5.95
CA HIS A 171 8.26 14.51 6.71
C HIS A 171 8.68 14.79 8.16
N GLN A 172 9.48 15.84 8.40
CA GLN A 172 9.97 16.15 9.75
C GLN A 172 8.84 16.60 10.68
N ALA A 173 7.94 17.45 10.19
CA ALA A 173 6.80 17.94 10.96
C ALA A 173 5.80 16.80 11.22
N ALA A 174 5.49 16.02 10.19
CA ALA A 174 4.63 14.85 10.28
C ALA A 174 5.14 13.84 11.31
N MET A 175 6.46 13.56 11.32
CA MET A 175 7.08 12.68 12.31
C MET A 175 6.94 13.21 13.74
N ALA A 176 7.21 14.50 13.96
CA ALA A 176 7.09 15.12 15.27
C ALA A 176 5.66 14.93 15.82
N MET A 177 4.66 15.15 14.97
CA MET A 177 3.27 15.03 15.38
C MET A 177 2.81 13.57 15.55
N CYS A 178 3.27 12.65 14.69
CA CYS A 178 3.01 11.22 14.87
C CYS A 178 3.66 10.67 16.15
N HIS A 179 4.86 11.14 16.52
CA HIS A 179 5.48 10.81 17.81
C HIS A 179 4.64 11.32 18.97
N GLN A 180 4.15 12.57 18.92
CA GLN A 180 3.27 13.13 19.93
C GLN A 180 2.01 12.28 20.12
N VAL A 181 1.32 11.90 19.05
CA VAL A 181 0.13 11.05 19.09
C VAL A 181 0.44 9.65 19.64
N SER A 182 1.50 9.01 19.14
CA SER A 182 1.83 7.63 19.51
C SER A 182 2.24 7.46 20.98
N ASN A 183 2.80 8.51 21.57
CA ASN A 183 3.22 8.56 22.98
C ASN A 183 2.16 9.16 23.91
N HIS A 184 1.09 9.75 23.37
CA HIS A 184 0.05 10.37 24.18
C HIS A 184 -0.75 9.33 24.97
N VAL A 185 -0.97 9.64 26.25
CA VAL A 185 -1.82 8.86 27.15
C VAL A 185 -2.75 9.84 27.85
N ARG A 186 -4.05 9.64 27.65
CA ARG A 186 -5.11 10.41 28.29
C ARG A 186 -5.58 9.68 29.54
N THR A 187 -5.83 10.41 30.62
CA THR A 187 -6.56 9.87 31.77
C THR A 187 -8.02 10.20 31.59
N ASP A 188 -8.88 9.18 31.52
CA ASP A 188 -10.32 9.36 31.45
C ASP A 188 -10.84 9.99 32.76
N PRO A 189 -11.42 11.20 32.72
CA PRO A 189 -11.82 11.90 33.95
C PRO A 189 -12.91 11.19 34.76
N ARG A 190 -13.71 10.33 34.11
CA ARG A 190 -14.84 9.64 34.75
C ARG A 190 -14.40 8.35 35.42
N THR A 191 -13.44 7.63 34.85
CA THR A 191 -13.02 6.31 35.32
C THR A 191 -11.62 6.28 35.92
N GLY A 192 -10.82 7.35 35.74
CA GLY A 192 -9.42 7.41 36.11
C GLY A 192 -8.50 6.51 35.27
N ARG A 193 -9.04 5.82 34.25
CA ARG A 193 -8.28 4.89 33.42
C ARG A 193 -7.33 5.64 32.49
N ARG A 194 -6.12 5.11 32.33
CA ARG A 194 -5.14 5.60 31.37
C ARG A 194 -5.38 4.92 30.02
N GLU A 195 -5.63 5.72 28.99
CA GLU A 195 -5.96 5.27 27.64
C GLU A 195 -4.95 5.85 26.65
N ALA A 196 -4.42 4.98 25.80
CA ALA A 196 -3.62 5.42 24.66
C ALA A 196 -4.52 6.05 23.59
N SER A 197 -3.93 6.91 22.75
CA SER A 197 -4.64 7.48 21.60
C SER A 197 -5.29 6.39 20.73
N GLU A 198 -6.53 6.62 20.29
CA GLU A 198 -7.22 5.77 19.30
C GLU A 198 -6.42 5.71 17.97
N ASN A 199 -5.65 6.75 17.67
CA ASN A 199 -4.83 6.89 16.46
C ASN A 199 -3.37 6.43 16.64
N LYS A 200 -2.99 5.94 17.83
CA LYS A 200 -1.60 5.54 18.15
C LYS A 200 -0.98 4.63 17.10
N TRP A 201 -1.67 3.56 16.73
CA TRP A 201 -1.12 2.55 15.83
C TRP A 201 -0.99 3.04 14.39
N ARG A 202 -1.89 3.94 13.94
CA ARG A 202 -1.80 4.56 12.62
C ARG A 202 -0.67 5.60 12.58
N ALA A 203 -0.48 6.36 13.65
CA ALA A 203 0.66 7.28 13.77
C ALA A 203 2.00 6.53 13.68
N ILE A 204 2.15 5.40 14.37
CA ILE A 204 3.36 4.56 14.27
C ILE A 204 3.54 4.01 12.85
N TYR A 205 2.46 3.62 12.21
CA TYR A 205 2.52 3.15 10.83
C TYR A 205 2.96 4.25 9.85
N ILE A 206 2.46 5.49 10.00
CA ILE A 206 2.93 6.66 9.23
C ILE A 206 4.42 6.93 9.49
N LEU A 207 4.91 6.79 10.75
CA LEU A 207 6.34 6.90 11.03
C LEU A 207 7.17 5.90 10.20
N GLY A 208 6.72 4.64 10.12
CA GLY A 208 7.35 3.63 9.26
C GLY A 208 7.33 4.02 7.78
N GLN A 209 6.21 4.56 7.29
CA GLN A 209 6.08 5.03 5.90
C GLN A 209 6.99 6.22 5.58
N ILE A 210 7.16 7.16 6.51
CA ILE A 210 8.09 8.28 6.36
C ILE A 210 9.54 7.78 6.35
N GLN A 211 9.93 6.89 7.27
CA GLN A 211 11.28 6.33 7.26
C GLN A 211 11.56 5.54 5.98
N HIS A 212 10.56 4.82 5.48
CA HIS A 212 10.63 4.11 4.19
C HIS A 212 10.86 5.11 3.05
N SER A 213 10.06 6.18 2.94
CA SER A 213 10.21 7.17 1.85
C SER A 213 11.55 7.90 1.90
N LEU A 214 12.13 8.06 3.09
CA LEU A 214 13.46 8.65 3.28
C LEU A 214 14.63 7.68 3.01
N GLY A 215 14.36 6.43 2.59
CA GLY A 215 15.40 5.41 2.36
C GLY A 215 16.05 4.87 3.64
N LYS A 216 15.49 5.18 4.82
CA LYS A 216 16.01 4.76 6.12
C LYS A 216 15.43 3.39 6.50
N ALA A 217 15.80 2.35 5.75
CA ALA A 217 15.23 1.01 5.87
C ALA A 217 15.28 0.44 7.30
N ALA A 218 16.41 0.56 8.01
CA ALA A 218 16.54 0.07 9.39
C ALA A 218 15.52 0.73 10.34
N ALA A 219 15.35 2.05 10.24
CA ALA A 219 14.38 2.79 11.04
C ALA A 219 12.93 2.45 10.62
N ALA A 220 12.68 2.26 9.33
CA ALA A 220 11.37 1.85 8.82
C ALA A 220 10.97 0.48 9.38
N ILE A 221 11.87 -0.51 9.36
CA ILE A 221 11.65 -1.84 9.94
C ILE A 221 11.33 -1.73 11.43
N GLN A 222 12.08 -0.93 12.19
CA GLN A 222 11.82 -0.73 13.63
C GLN A 222 10.39 -0.24 13.90
N GLU A 223 9.89 0.71 13.10
CA GLU A 223 8.52 1.21 13.25
C GLU A 223 7.47 0.19 12.76
N TYR A 224 7.71 -0.46 11.61
CA TYR A 224 6.80 -1.47 11.08
C TYR A 224 6.66 -2.68 12.01
N GLU A 225 7.73 -3.10 12.69
CA GLU A 225 7.70 -4.20 13.66
C GLU A 225 6.69 -3.96 14.79
N ARG A 226 6.51 -2.70 15.20
CA ARG A 226 5.54 -2.32 16.24
C ARG A 226 4.09 -2.47 15.80
N VAL A 227 3.83 -2.61 14.49
CA VAL A 227 2.48 -2.54 13.91
C VAL A 227 2.18 -3.66 12.88
N LYS A 228 3.11 -4.59 12.63
CA LYS A 228 2.98 -5.67 11.63
C LYS A 228 1.78 -6.61 11.80
N ASP A 229 1.26 -6.72 13.02
CA ASP A 229 0.06 -7.54 13.32
C ASP A 229 -1.24 -6.77 13.02
N ARG A 230 -1.16 -5.46 12.87
CA ARG A 230 -2.30 -4.57 12.59
C ARG A 230 -2.38 -4.14 11.14
N PHE A 231 -1.23 -4.02 10.47
CA PHE A 231 -1.13 -3.57 9.08
C PHE A 231 -0.38 -4.63 8.27
N VAL A 232 -1.09 -5.25 7.31
CA VAL A 232 -0.52 -6.27 6.42
C VAL A 232 0.65 -5.69 5.61
N ASP A 233 0.50 -4.47 5.12
CA ASP A 233 1.53 -3.75 4.37
C ASP A 233 2.83 -3.58 5.20
N ALA A 234 2.73 -3.29 6.50
CA ALA A 234 3.90 -3.20 7.38
C ALA A 234 4.67 -4.53 7.43
N ARG A 235 3.97 -5.68 7.46
CA ARG A 235 4.59 -7.00 7.42
C ARG A 235 5.27 -7.26 6.08
N GLN A 236 4.60 -6.92 4.99
CA GLN A 236 5.16 -7.06 3.63
C GLN A 236 6.38 -6.16 3.42
N ALA A 237 6.36 -4.94 3.97
CA ALA A 237 7.50 -4.04 3.94
C ALA A 237 8.71 -4.63 4.70
N ILE A 238 8.49 -5.21 5.89
CA ILE A 238 9.55 -5.92 6.63
C ILE A 238 10.11 -7.07 5.79
N GLU A 239 9.25 -7.91 5.23
CA GLU A 239 9.66 -9.03 4.37
C GLU A 239 10.47 -8.54 3.17
N TYR A 240 10.00 -7.49 2.48
CA TYR A 240 10.72 -6.88 1.37
C TYR A 240 12.10 -6.38 1.78
N PHE A 241 12.22 -5.65 2.89
CA PHE A 241 13.52 -5.14 3.33
C PHE A 241 14.45 -6.25 3.79
N THR A 242 13.94 -7.26 4.49
CA THR A 242 14.75 -8.31 5.15
C THR A 242 14.99 -9.54 4.29
N ARG A 243 14.35 -9.67 3.12
CA ARG A 243 14.61 -10.78 2.19
C ARG A 243 16.10 -10.87 1.88
N LYS A 244 16.62 -12.08 1.87
CA LYS A 244 17.99 -12.36 1.44
C LYS A 244 17.97 -12.84 0.01
N GLN A 245 18.93 -12.38 -0.78
CA GLN A 245 19.09 -12.80 -2.17
C GLN A 245 20.56 -12.88 -2.51
N MET A 246 20.90 -13.82 -3.38
CA MET A 246 22.22 -13.96 -3.99
C MET A 246 22.02 -14.54 -5.38
N GLU A 247 22.66 -13.95 -6.38
CA GLU A 247 22.41 -14.25 -7.79
C GLU A 247 23.69 -14.06 -8.61
N LEU A 248 23.93 -14.99 -9.53
CA LEU A 248 25.00 -14.94 -10.51
C LEU A 248 24.37 -14.97 -11.91
N PRO A 249 25.01 -14.36 -12.92
CA PRO A 249 24.66 -14.57 -14.31
C PRO A 249 24.63 -16.07 -14.64
N GLU A 250 23.65 -16.48 -15.44
CA GLU A 250 23.51 -17.89 -15.82
C GLU A 250 24.74 -18.40 -16.56
N VAL A 251 25.20 -17.63 -17.56
CA VAL A 251 26.41 -17.91 -18.33
C VAL A 251 27.18 -16.62 -18.60
N THR A 252 28.48 -16.62 -18.31
CA THR A 252 29.41 -15.54 -18.66
C THR A 252 30.56 -16.12 -19.48
N THR A 253 30.92 -15.48 -20.58
CA THR A 253 31.98 -15.96 -21.49
C THR A 253 33.13 -14.97 -21.55
N PHE A 254 34.36 -15.47 -21.47
CA PHE A 254 35.60 -14.71 -21.53
C PHE A 254 36.53 -15.30 -22.58
N GLN A 255 37.37 -14.46 -23.18
CA GLN A 255 38.42 -14.90 -24.09
C GLN A 255 39.59 -15.55 -23.31
N PRO A 256 40.37 -16.43 -23.94
CA PRO A 256 41.59 -16.96 -23.32
C PRO A 256 42.53 -15.81 -22.92
N GLN A 257 43.16 -15.93 -21.75
CA GLN A 257 44.08 -14.92 -21.16
C GLN A 257 43.44 -13.60 -20.70
N GLU A 258 42.12 -13.45 -20.83
CA GLU A 258 41.37 -12.34 -20.25
C GLU A 258 41.25 -12.49 -18.72
N GLU A 259 41.17 -11.37 -18.00
CA GLU A 259 40.84 -11.40 -16.57
C GLU A 259 39.36 -11.76 -16.38
N VAL A 260 39.12 -12.88 -15.68
CA VAL A 260 37.76 -13.37 -15.43
C VAL A 260 37.18 -12.69 -14.20
N GLN A 261 36.20 -11.81 -14.44
CA GLN A 261 35.46 -11.09 -13.41
C GLN A 261 33.96 -11.33 -13.54
N VAL A 262 33.35 -11.96 -12.54
CA VAL A 262 31.91 -12.25 -12.54
C VAL A 262 31.20 -11.40 -11.50
N GLU A 263 30.15 -10.69 -11.90
CA GLU A 263 29.33 -9.92 -10.96
C GLU A 263 28.41 -10.83 -10.14
N LEU A 264 28.54 -10.75 -8.82
CA LEU A 264 27.64 -11.39 -7.87
C LEU A 264 26.67 -10.35 -7.33
N GLY A 265 25.39 -10.49 -7.67
CA GLY A 265 24.29 -9.73 -7.06
C GLY A 265 23.93 -10.31 -5.70
N PHE A 266 23.73 -9.46 -4.69
CA PHE A 266 23.34 -9.89 -3.36
C PHE A 266 22.49 -8.85 -2.61
N ARG A 267 21.76 -9.32 -1.60
CA ARG A 267 20.98 -8.49 -0.67
C ARG A 267 20.96 -9.15 0.71
N ASN A 268 21.30 -8.40 1.76
CA ASN A 268 21.27 -8.85 3.16
C ASN A 268 22.07 -10.15 3.41
N VAL A 269 23.19 -10.32 2.71
CA VAL A 269 24.14 -11.42 2.90
C VAL A 269 25.46 -10.82 3.34
N ALA A 270 25.97 -11.25 4.50
CA ALA A 270 27.21 -10.70 5.04
C ALA A 270 28.44 -11.26 4.32
N GLU A 271 28.42 -12.56 4.01
CA GLU A 271 29.53 -13.27 3.39
C GLU A 271 29.01 -14.48 2.60
N CYS A 272 29.82 -14.93 1.64
CA CYS A 272 29.59 -16.19 0.93
C CYS A 272 30.91 -16.92 0.65
N ASN A 273 30.84 -18.23 0.50
CA ASN A 273 31.93 -19.04 -0.03
C ASN A 273 31.70 -19.23 -1.53
N ALA A 274 32.63 -18.75 -2.35
CA ALA A 274 32.67 -19.06 -3.78
C ALA A 274 33.57 -20.27 -4.02
N THR A 275 33.01 -21.30 -4.65
CA THR A 275 33.70 -22.50 -5.06
C THR A 275 33.56 -22.68 -6.57
N VAL A 276 34.67 -22.91 -7.26
CA VAL A 276 34.68 -23.10 -8.71
C VAL A 276 35.07 -24.54 -9.04
N TYR A 277 34.34 -25.17 -9.95
CA TYR A 277 34.59 -26.53 -10.42
C TYR A 277 34.82 -26.52 -11.93
N LYS A 278 35.90 -27.13 -12.40
CA LYS A 278 36.07 -27.39 -13.83
C LYS A 278 35.16 -28.55 -14.23
N ILE A 279 34.33 -28.37 -15.25
CA ILE A 279 33.33 -29.37 -15.67
C ILE A 279 33.43 -29.69 -17.17
N ASP A 280 32.90 -30.85 -17.53
CA ASP A 280 32.64 -31.22 -18.93
C ASP A 280 31.20 -30.82 -19.26
N LEU A 281 31.03 -29.70 -19.99
CA LEU A 281 29.73 -29.13 -20.30
C LEU A 281 28.85 -30.08 -21.14
N MET A 282 29.47 -30.94 -21.98
CA MET A 282 28.71 -31.89 -22.79
C MET A 282 28.10 -32.99 -21.92
N LYS A 283 28.86 -33.56 -20.98
CA LYS A 283 28.30 -34.51 -20.00
C LYS A 283 27.28 -33.85 -19.10
N PHE A 284 27.51 -32.59 -18.74
CA PHE A 284 26.62 -31.81 -17.89
C PHE A 284 25.24 -31.59 -18.53
N SER A 285 25.22 -31.22 -19.81
CA SER A 285 23.97 -31.00 -20.57
C SER A 285 23.09 -32.25 -20.71
N LEU A 286 23.67 -33.45 -20.62
CA LEU A 286 22.93 -34.70 -20.66
C LEU A 286 22.20 -34.99 -19.34
N LEU A 287 22.66 -34.42 -18.22
CA LEU A 287 22.10 -34.67 -16.88
C LEU A 287 20.93 -33.75 -16.54
N ARG A 288 20.88 -32.53 -17.11
CA ARG A 288 19.82 -31.54 -16.88
C ARG A 288 19.49 -30.78 -18.17
N ARG A 289 18.19 -30.69 -18.49
CA ARG A 289 17.65 -29.98 -19.67
C ARG A 289 17.64 -28.45 -19.53
N ASP A 290 18.04 -27.93 -18.37
CA ASP A 290 18.13 -26.50 -18.06
C ASP A 290 19.28 -26.26 -17.07
N LEU A 291 19.99 -25.15 -17.24
CA LEU A 291 21.04 -24.66 -16.34
C LEU A 291 20.48 -23.90 -15.12
N GLY A 292 19.19 -23.56 -15.08
CA GLY A 292 18.57 -22.91 -13.90
C GLY A 292 18.58 -23.78 -12.64
N ASP A 293 18.63 -25.11 -12.77
CA ASP A 293 18.57 -26.09 -11.68
C ASP A 293 19.97 -26.60 -11.23
N ILE A 294 21.03 -25.92 -11.68
CA ILE A 294 22.44 -26.28 -11.41
C ILE A 294 22.79 -26.40 -9.92
N THR A 295 22.11 -25.61 -9.08
CA THR A 295 22.33 -25.59 -7.63
C THR A 295 22.01 -26.92 -6.93
N LYS A 296 21.23 -27.82 -7.57
CA LYS A 296 20.84 -29.14 -7.02
C LYS A 296 21.82 -30.27 -7.34
N ILE A 297 22.94 -29.98 -8.00
CA ILE A 297 23.89 -31.00 -8.42
C ILE A 297 24.76 -31.42 -7.24
N ASN A 298 24.85 -32.72 -7.01
CA ASN A 298 25.73 -33.27 -6.00
C ASN A 298 27.18 -33.22 -6.51
N LEU A 299 27.91 -32.18 -6.08
CA LEU A 299 29.33 -31.98 -6.39
C LEU A 299 30.26 -32.71 -5.40
N SER A 300 29.71 -33.59 -4.55
CA SER A 300 30.49 -34.35 -3.58
C SER A 300 31.51 -35.25 -4.28
N GLY A 301 32.78 -35.11 -3.91
CA GLY A 301 33.89 -35.89 -4.48
C GLY A 301 34.61 -35.24 -5.67
N ILE A 302 34.11 -34.12 -6.21
CA ILE A 302 34.85 -33.34 -7.21
C ILE A 302 35.74 -32.33 -6.47
N ARG A 303 37.05 -32.35 -6.75
CA ARG A 303 37.98 -31.39 -6.18
C ARG A 303 37.72 -30.00 -6.78
N PRO A 304 37.50 -28.95 -5.96
CA PRO A 304 37.32 -27.60 -6.47
C PRO A 304 38.62 -27.09 -7.11
N TYR A 305 38.47 -26.35 -8.21
CA TYR A 305 39.56 -25.65 -8.89
C TYR A 305 40.01 -24.43 -8.09
N PHE A 306 39.04 -23.71 -7.50
CA PHE A 306 39.27 -22.53 -6.68
C PHE A 306 38.22 -22.46 -5.58
N GLU A 307 38.61 -21.98 -4.40
CA GLU A 307 37.71 -21.75 -3.28
C GLU A 307 38.17 -20.52 -2.50
N LYS A 308 37.24 -19.60 -2.22
CA LYS A 308 37.52 -18.38 -1.46
C LYS A 308 36.27 -17.89 -0.73
N GLN A 309 36.45 -17.47 0.52
CA GLN A 309 35.44 -16.74 1.27
C GLN A 309 35.46 -15.27 0.87
N ILE A 310 34.28 -14.71 0.59
CA ILE A 310 34.10 -13.34 0.12
C ILE A 310 33.22 -12.61 1.13
N GLU A 311 33.75 -11.51 1.66
CA GLU A 311 32.98 -10.54 2.43
C GLU A 311 32.12 -9.71 1.48
N LEU A 312 30.83 -9.56 1.79
CA LEU A 312 29.85 -8.90 0.94
C LEU A 312 29.33 -7.61 1.59
N GLY A 313 28.66 -7.75 2.74
CA GLY A 313 27.99 -6.66 3.44
C GLY A 313 27.89 -6.94 4.94
N ASP A 314 27.02 -6.20 5.63
CA ASP A 314 26.76 -6.41 7.06
C ASP A 314 25.57 -7.37 7.31
N GLY A 315 24.97 -7.91 6.24
CA GLY A 315 23.77 -8.73 6.30
C GLY A 315 22.48 -7.95 6.56
N LYS A 316 22.56 -6.62 6.59
CA LYS A 316 21.50 -5.65 6.86
C LYS A 316 21.60 -4.45 5.90
N ASP A 317 22.04 -4.71 4.67
CA ASP A 317 22.18 -3.69 3.63
C ASP A 317 20.82 -3.09 3.21
N TYR A 318 19.74 -3.89 3.32
CA TYR A 318 18.35 -3.59 2.94
C TYR A 318 18.15 -3.08 1.51
N ARG A 319 19.15 -3.30 0.64
CA ARG A 319 19.17 -2.90 -0.76
C ARG A 319 19.98 -3.90 -1.58
N ASP A 320 19.70 -3.92 -2.87
CA ASP A 320 20.44 -4.76 -3.81
C ASP A 320 21.84 -4.17 -4.01
N ARG A 321 22.85 -5.03 -3.98
CA ARG A 321 24.27 -4.69 -4.13
C ARG A 321 24.92 -5.68 -5.09
N THR A 322 26.04 -5.28 -5.67
CA THR A 322 26.87 -6.14 -6.50
C THR A 322 28.32 -6.13 -6.00
N VAL A 323 29.03 -7.22 -6.23
CA VAL A 323 30.48 -7.32 -6.04
C VAL A 323 31.10 -8.06 -7.22
N SER A 324 32.28 -7.64 -7.66
CA SER A 324 33.04 -8.35 -8.70
C SER A 324 33.83 -9.51 -8.08
N LEU A 325 33.64 -10.72 -8.61
CA LEU A 325 34.38 -11.91 -8.23
C LEU A 325 35.53 -12.13 -9.21
N GLU A 326 36.75 -11.89 -8.75
CA GLU A 326 37.96 -12.21 -9.50
C GLU A 326 38.26 -13.71 -9.40
N LEU A 327 38.16 -14.41 -10.53
CA LEU A 327 38.34 -15.86 -10.61
C LEU A 327 39.65 -16.19 -11.35
N PRO A 328 40.59 -16.96 -10.76
CA PRO A 328 41.88 -17.24 -11.39
C PRO A 328 41.79 -18.35 -12.46
N LEU A 329 40.91 -18.20 -13.46
CA LEU A 329 40.68 -19.19 -14.50
C LEU A 329 41.63 -18.98 -15.69
N ARG A 330 42.71 -19.77 -15.74
CA ARG A 330 43.75 -19.61 -16.77
C ARG A 330 43.63 -20.58 -17.94
N GLU A 331 42.93 -21.69 -17.75
CA GLU A 331 42.80 -22.73 -18.76
C GLU A 331 41.49 -22.56 -19.54
N GLU A 332 41.51 -22.91 -20.81
CA GLU A 332 40.28 -23.01 -21.59
C GLU A 332 39.39 -24.12 -21.02
N GLY A 333 38.09 -23.84 -20.90
CA GLY A 333 37.17 -24.77 -20.25
C GLY A 333 35.84 -24.17 -19.87
N ALA A 334 34.96 -25.04 -19.38
CA ALA A 334 33.73 -24.68 -18.71
C ALA A 334 33.92 -24.82 -17.20
N TYR A 335 33.53 -23.79 -16.47
CA TYR A 335 33.69 -23.68 -15.02
C TYR A 335 32.35 -23.40 -14.38
N LEU A 336 31.95 -24.25 -13.44
CA LEU A 336 30.78 -24.02 -12.62
C LEU A 336 31.19 -23.23 -11.38
N VAL A 337 30.71 -21.99 -11.27
CA VAL A 337 30.88 -21.13 -10.10
C VAL A 337 29.68 -21.33 -9.19
N VAL A 338 29.92 -21.66 -7.92
CA VAL A 338 28.88 -21.84 -6.91
C VAL A 338 29.19 -20.93 -5.73
N CYS A 339 28.29 -20.00 -5.43
CA CYS A 339 28.33 -19.19 -4.22
C CYS A 339 27.34 -19.78 -3.20
N ARG A 340 27.80 -19.97 -1.96
CA ARG A 340 26.96 -20.45 -0.83
C ARG A 340 27.10 -19.51 0.36
N GLY A 341 25.99 -19.03 0.89
CA GLY A 341 26.00 -18.13 2.06
C GLY A 341 24.59 -17.90 2.61
N ALA A 342 24.45 -17.78 3.93
CA ALA A 342 23.16 -17.52 4.59
C ALA A 342 21.99 -18.43 4.16
N ASN A 343 22.24 -19.74 3.96
CA ASN A 343 21.31 -20.74 3.42
C ASN A 343 20.81 -20.47 1.99
N LEU A 344 21.50 -19.60 1.26
CA LEU A 344 21.27 -19.35 -0.17
C LEU A 344 22.35 -20.02 -1.01
N HIS A 345 21.95 -20.34 -2.24
CA HIS A 345 22.82 -20.89 -3.26
C HIS A 345 22.61 -20.09 -4.55
N ALA A 346 23.71 -19.63 -5.12
CA ALA A 346 23.75 -19.04 -6.46
C ALA A 346 24.77 -19.83 -7.28
N SER A 347 24.49 -19.99 -8.55
CA SER A 347 25.42 -20.67 -9.47
C SER A 347 25.37 -20.05 -10.84
N GLY A 348 26.54 -19.96 -11.47
CA GLY A 348 26.68 -19.50 -12.84
C GLY A 348 27.73 -20.32 -13.57
N LEU A 349 27.60 -20.42 -14.88
CA LEU A 349 28.58 -21.06 -15.75
C LEU A 349 29.53 -20.00 -16.30
N VAL A 350 30.83 -20.22 -16.15
CA VAL A 350 31.86 -19.39 -16.77
C VAL A 350 32.55 -20.18 -17.87
N LEU A 351 32.56 -19.64 -19.07
CA LEU A 351 33.25 -20.21 -20.22
C LEU A 351 34.50 -19.39 -20.51
N VAL A 352 35.68 -20.02 -20.47
CA VAL A 352 36.93 -19.43 -20.96
C VAL A 352 37.23 -20.11 -22.29
N THR A 353 36.98 -19.42 -23.40
CA THR A 353 37.00 -20.05 -24.72
C THR A 353 37.17 -19.05 -25.86
N PRO A 354 37.89 -19.42 -26.93
CA PRO A 354 37.89 -18.63 -28.16
C PRO A 354 36.65 -18.89 -29.04
N LEU A 355 35.78 -19.84 -28.66
CA LEU A 355 34.62 -20.21 -29.46
C LEU A 355 33.47 -19.23 -29.26
N SER A 356 32.87 -18.81 -30.37
CA SER A 356 31.66 -18.01 -30.41
C SER A 356 30.60 -18.70 -31.27
N LEU A 357 29.33 -18.42 -30.94
CA LEU A 357 28.16 -18.90 -31.67
C LEU A 357 27.39 -17.73 -32.27
N GLU A 358 27.19 -17.77 -33.57
CA GLU A 358 26.26 -16.88 -34.28
C GLU A 358 24.99 -17.68 -34.61
N ILE A 359 23.89 -17.35 -33.94
CA ILE A 359 22.63 -18.10 -34.03
C ILE A 359 21.60 -17.35 -34.87
N GLN A 360 20.97 -18.08 -35.79
CA GLN A 360 19.80 -17.62 -36.55
C GLN A 360 18.62 -18.53 -36.23
N GLU A 361 17.57 -17.93 -35.65
CA GLU A 361 16.34 -18.63 -35.27
C GLU A 361 15.20 -18.27 -36.22
N GLU A 362 14.60 -19.29 -36.84
CA GLU A 362 13.40 -19.17 -37.67
C GLU A 362 12.18 -19.66 -36.89
N VAL A 363 11.34 -18.71 -36.47
CA VAL A 363 10.25 -18.93 -35.51
C VAL A 363 9.21 -19.93 -36.01
N SER A 364 8.78 -19.81 -37.26
CA SER A 364 7.67 -20.59 -37.84
C SER A 364 8.03 -22.06 -38.06
N SER A 365 9.24 -22.34 -38.55
CA SER A 365 9.73 -23.69 -38.84
C SER A 365 10.36 -24.38 -37.63
N GLY A 366 10.71 -23.61 -36.59
CA GLY A 366 11.51 -24.11 -35.48
C GLY A 366 12.95 -24.43 -35.89
N ARG A 367 13.45 -23.79 -36.93
CA ARG A 367 14.80 -24.04 -37.45
C ARG A 367 15.80 -23.14 -36.73
N VAL A 368 16.86 -23.76 -36.20
CA VAL A 368 17.98 -23.09 -35.55
C VAL A 368 19.24 -23.38 -36.34
N ARG A 369 19.85 -22.33 -36.86
CA ARG A 369 21.14 -22.40 -37.55
C ARG A 369 22.22 -21.82 -36.64
N ALA A 370 23.18 -22.65 -36.25
CA ALA A 370 24.31 -22.28 -35.42
C ALA A 370 25.58 -22.21 -36.27
N THR A 371 26.26 -21.08 -36.26
CA THR A 371 27.56 -20.92 -36.92
C THR A 371 28.63 -20.79 -35.84
N VAL A 372 29.64 -21.68 -35.88
CA VAL A 372 30.73 -21.71 -34.91
C VAL A 372 31.96 -20.99 -35.48
N ARG A 373 32.51 -20.06 -34.70
CA ARG A 373 33.71 -19.30 -35.06
C ARG A 373 34.71 -19.30 -33.92
N ASP A 374 35.99 -19.43 -34.24
CA ASP A 374 37.10 -19.09 -33.36
C ASP A 374 37.42 -17.61 -33.56
N VAL A 375 37.17 -16.78 -32.55
CA VAL A 375 37.35 -15.34 -32.66
C VAL A 375 38.82 -14.91 -32.56
N THR A 376 39.69 -15.76 -32.03
CA THR A 376 41.13 -15.45 -31.90
C THR A 376 41.86 -15.65 -33.23
N SER A 377 41.51 -16.69 -33.97
CA SER A 377 42.06 -16.98 -35.30
C SER A 377 41.23 -16.40 -36.45
N ASP A 378 40.08 -15.83 -36.13
CA ASP A 378 39.09 -15.28 -37.05
C ASP A 378 38.63 -16.28 -38.13
N ARG A 379 38.28 -17.50 -37.72
CA ARG A 379 37.92 -18.58 -38.64
C ARG A 379 36.66 -19.30 -38.21
N TYR A 380 35.83 -19.65 -39.19
CA TYR A 380 34.75 -20.62 -38.98
C TYR A 380 35.35 -22.02 -38.82
N LEU A 381 34.78 -22.78 -37.88
CA LEU A 381 35.31 -24.10 -37.52
C LEU A 381 34.39 -25.21 -38.01
N GLN A 382 34.93 -26.08 -38.86
CA GLN A 382 34.31 -27.34 -39.26
C GLN A 382 34.50 -28.42 -38.18
N ASP A 383 33.70 -29.49 -38.26
CA ASP A 383 33.78 -30.66 -37.37
C ASP A 383 33.62 -30.32 -35.87
N VAL A 384 32.96 -29.21 -35.56
CA VAL A 384 32.61 -28.84 -34.18
C VAL A 384 31.31 -29.53 -33.81
N HIS A 385 31.33 -30.27 -32.71
CA HIS A 385 30.14 -30.95 -32.22
C HIS A 385 29.14 -29.96 -31.63
N VAL A 386 27.96 -29.84 -32.22
CA VAL A 386 26.88 -28.95 -31.78
C VAL A 386 25.69 -29.76 -31.30
N LYS A 387 25.09 -29.31 -30.19
CA LYS A 387 23.83 -29.82 -29.65
C LYS A 387 22.83 -28.70 -29.51
N VAL A 388 21.61 -28.94 -29.97
CA VAL A 388 20.49 -28.00 -29.89
C VAL A 388 19.31 -28.70 -29.22
N ILE A 389 18.67 -28.04 -28.26
CA ILE A 389 17.41 -28.49 -27.67
C ILE A 389 16.48 -27.30 -27.51
N GLY A 390 15.20 -27.49 -27.81
CA GLY A 390 14.16 -26.54 -27.44
C GLY A 390 13.56 -26.90 -26.09
N SER A 391 13.05 -25.92 -25.34
CA SER A 391 12.44 -26.16 -24.02
C SER A 391 11.28 -27.17 -24.04
N ARG A 392 10.68 -27.44 -25.20
CA ARG A 392 9.64 -28.46 -25.40
C ARG A 392 10.11 -29.73 -26.14
N ASN A 393 11.36 -29.80 -26.58
CA ASN A 393 11.88 -31.01 -27.22
C ASN A 393 12.19 -32.09 -26.18
N PRO A 394 11.93 -33.38 -26.48
CA PRO A 394 12.28 -34.48 -25.59
C PRO A 394 13.79 -34.75 -25.57
N ASP A 395 14.47 -34.55 -26.69
CA ASP A 395 15.86 -34.95 -26.92
C ASP A 395 16.64 -33.85 -27.65
N PHE A 396 17.97 -33.90 -27.51
CA PHE A 396 18.89 -33.02 -28.23
C PHE A 396 19.03 -33.43 -29.69
N ILE A 397 18.99 -32.44 -30.58
CA ILE A 397 19.42 -32.56 -31.98
C ILE A 397 20.92 -32.30 -31.99
N SER A 398 21.71 -33.30 -32.37
CA SER A 398 23.18 -33.25 -32.30
C SER A 398 23.81 -33.56 -33.65
N GLY A 399 24.96 -32.97 -33.92
CA GLY A 399 25.78 -33.27 -35.09
C GLY A 399 26.98 -32.35 -35.17
N ASP A 400 27.79 -32.48 -36.21
CA ASP A 400 29.01 -31.70 -36.38
C ASP A 400 28.80 -30.58 -37.41
N SER A 401 29.50 -29.46 -37.22
CA SER A 401 29.45 -28.33 -38.15
C SER A 401 30.07 -28.68 -39.51
N ASP A 402 29.49 -28.16 -40.59
CA ASP A 402 30.00 -28.36 -41.95
C ASP A 402 31.29 -27.56 -42.24
N LEU A 403 31.80 -27.65 -43.47
CA LEU A 403 33.02 -26.91 -43.91
C LEU A 403 32.93 -25.38 -43.73
N ARG A 404 31.71 -24.84 -43.53
CA ARG A 404 31.46 -23.41 -43.30
C ARG A 404 31.31 -23.08 -41.81
N GLY A 405 31.48 -24.08 -40.94
CA GLY A 405 31.22 -24.01 -39.52
C GLY A 405 29.74 -23.93 -39.16
N VAL A 406 28.85 -24.38 -40.04
CA VAL A 406 27.40 -24.29 -39.84
C VAL A 406 26.83 -25.64 -39.41
N PHE A 407 26.03 -25.64 -38.36
CA PHE A 407 25.13 -26.73 -37.98
C PHE A 407 23.69 -26.24 -38.04
N VAL A 408 22.78 -27.09 -38.53
CA VAL A 408 21.35 -26.77 -38.63
C VAL A 408 20.56 -27.81 -37.87
N ALA A 409 19.73 -27.36 -36.94
CA ALA A 409 18.75 -28.15 -36.23
C ALA A 409 17.34 -27.73 -36.66
N ASP A 410 16.56 -28.65 -37.19
CA ASP A 410 15.16 -28.44 -37.56
C ASP A 410 14.23 -29.00 -36.48
N GLY A 411 13.02 -28.42 -36.35
CA GLY A 411 12.02 -28.92 -35.40
C GLY A 411 12.31 -28.60 -33.93
N VAL A 412 13.06 -27.54 -33.66
CA VAL A 412 13.24 -26.98 -32.32
C VAL A 412 11.94 -26.30 -31.87
N GLN A 413 11.43 -26.69 -30.71
CA GLN A 413 10.18 -26.24 -30.13
C GLN A 413 10.41 -25.56 -28.78
N GLY A 414 9.90 -24.35 -28.62
CA GLY A 414 10.11 -23.50 -27.46
C GLY A 414 11.41 -22.70 -27.55
N ARG A 415 11.97 -22.33 -26.40
CA ARG A 415 13.22 -21.56 -26.34
C ARG A 415 14.41 -22.45 -26.63
N ALA A 416 15.25 -22.06 -27.58
CA ALA A 416 16.42 -22.83 -27.96
C ALA A 416 17.56 -22.71 -26.94
N MET A 417 18.27 -23.80 -26.71
CA MET A 417 19.55 -23.86 -26.05
C MET A 417 20.53 -24.53 -27.01
N VAL A 418 21.63 -23.85 -27.31
CA VAL A 418 22.67 -24.35 -28.22
C VAL A 418 23.99 -24.47 -27.47
N LEU A 419 24.62 -25.62 -27.63
CA LEU A 419 25.93 -25.91 -27.07
C LEU A 419 26.86 -26.36 -28.20
N ALA A 420 28.07 -25.87 -28.24
CA ALA A 420 29.11 -26.37 -29.14
C ALA A 420 30.33 -26.82 -28.36
N ARG A 421 31.00 -27.88 -28.84
CA ARG A 421 32.28 -28.38 -28.33
C ARG A 421 33.26 -28.56 -29.48
N GLY A 422 34.31 -27.75 -29.48
CA GLY A 422 35.44 -27.88 -30.42
C GLY A 422 36.49 -28.88 -29.92
N GLU A 423 37.71 -28.78 -30.44
CA GLU A 423 38.83 -29.58 -29.94
C GLU A 423 39.11 -29.33 -28.45
N GLY A 424 39.46 -30.40 -27.73
CA GLY A 424 39.76 -30.33 -26.30
C GLY A 424 38.55 -29.99 -25.43
N SER A 425 38.69 -28.97 -24.57
CA SER A 425 37.66 -28.49 -23.63
C SER A 425 37.12 -27.11 -24.01
N ARG A 426 37.09 -26.79 -25.31
CA ARG A 426 36.54 -25.54 -25.82
C ARG A 426 35.04 -25.66 -26.00
N TYR A 427 34.27 -24.78 -25.37
CA TYR A 427 32.82 -24.81 -25.41
C TYR A 427 32.25 -23.46 -25.83
N ALA A 428 31.10 -23.45 -26.48
CA ALA A 428 30.30 -22.24 -26.63
C ALA A 428 28.85 -22.52 -26.25
N PHE A 429 28.16 -21.49 -25.76
CA PHE A 429 26.81 -21.58 -25.24
C PHE A 429 25.94 -20.46 -25.79
N PHE A 430 24.68 -20.77 -26.08
CA PHE A 430 23.65 -19.78 -26.39
C PHE A 430 22.30 -20.21 -25.82
N ARG A 431 21.53 -19.23 -25.32
CA ARG A 431 20.13 -19.39 -24.91
C ARG A 431 19.27 -18.38 -25.64
N GLY A 432 18.32 -18.89 -26.42
CA GLY A 432 17.33 -18.10 -27.13
C GLY A 432 16.23 -17.60 -26.20
N GLU A 433 15.76 -16.38 -26.46
CA GLU A 433 14.61 -15.79 -25.76
C GLU A 433 13.30 -16.00 -26.54
N ARG A 434 13.39 -16.38 -27.81
CA ARG A 434 12.26 -16.53 -28.73
C ARG A 434 11.59 -17.88 -28.57
N GLU A 435 10.27 -17.89 -28.71
CA GLU A 435 9.47 -19.11 -28.71
C GLU A 435 9.42 -19.71 -30.13
N LEU A 436 10.05 -20.87 -30.33
CA LEU A 436 10.13 -21.52 -31.64
C LEU A 436 9.05 -22.59 -31.84
N GLY A 437 8.66 -22.80 -33.09
CA GLY A 437 7.65 -23.78 -33.49
C GLY A 437 6.22 -23.33 -33.22
N PRO A 438 5.22 -24.18 -33.51
CA PRO A 438 3.82 -23.85 -33.26
C PRO A 438 3.56 -23.61 -31.77
N PRO A 439 2.72 -22.63 -31.41
CA PRO A 439 2.35 -22.41 -30.02
C PRO A 439 1.72 -23.68 -29.44
N PRO A 440 1.98 -24.00 -28.15
CA PRO A 440 1.40 -25.18 -27.52
C PRO A 440 -0.13 -25.12 -27.64
N GLU A 441 -0.75 -26.25 -27.95
CA GLU A 441 -2.21 -26.37 -27.84
C GLU A 441 -2.60 -26.01 -26.40
N PRO A 442 -3.62 -25.15 -26.20
CA PRO A 442 -4.05 -24.80 -24.85
C PRO A 442 -4.46 -26.10 -24.14
N ALA A 443 -3.73 -26.44 -23.09
CA ALA A 443 -4.14 -27.49 -22.19
C ALA A 443 -5.56 -27.13 -21.73
N GLN A 444 -6.54 -28.00 -21.98
CA GLN A 444 -7.85 -27.90 -21.38
C GLN A 444 -7.66 -27.94 -19.87
N GLU A 445 -7.62 -26.77 -19.25
CA GLU A 445 -7.69 -26.63 -17.80
C GLU A 445 -9.01 -27.26 -17.36
N LYS A 446 -8.92 -28.45 -16.75
CA LYS A 446 -9.94 -28.87 -15.80
C LYS A 446 -9.94 -27.80 -14.72
N SER A 447 -10.93 -26.92 -14.80
CA SER A 447 -11.24 -25.92 -13.81
C SER A 447 -11.54 -26.62 -12.48
N GLN A 448 -10.50 -26.90 -11.70
CA GLN A 448 -10.64 -26.97 -10.26
C GLN A 448 -10.68 -25.53 -9.81
N GLU A 449 -11.89 -25.07 -9.46
CA GLU A 449 -12.12 -23.88 -8.65
C GLU A 449 -11.44 -24.04 -7.28
N GLY A 450 -10.12 -23.95 -7.27
CA GLY A 450 -9.41 -23.47 -6.11
C GLY A 450 -9.72 -21.99 -6.02
N LYS A 451 -10.48 -21.59 -5.01
CA LYS A 451 -10.58 -20.20 -4.56
C LYS A 451 -9.19 -19.71 -4.12
N GLY A 452 -8.32 -19.46 -5.08
CA GLY A 452 -7.16 -18.62 -4.92
C GLY A 452 -7.69 -17.22 -4.78
N GLN A 453 -7.82 -16.77 -3.53
CA GLN A 453 -7.85 -15.34 -3.25
C GLN A 453 -6.61 -14.75 -3.92
N GLN A 454 -6.84 -14.10 -5.04
CA GLN A 454 -5.90 -13.23 -5.70
C GLN A 454 -5.67 -12.08 -4.72
N GLN A 455 -4.75 -12.30 -3.78
CA GLN A 455 -4.19 -11.25 -2.95
C GLN A 455 -3.53 -10.30 -3.91
N SER A 456 -4.19 -9.18 -4.13
CA SER A 456 -3.65 -8.04 -4.83
C SER A 456 -2.23 -7.78 -4.32
N ALA A 457 -1.27 -7.82 -5.25
CA ALA A 457 0.05 -7.27 -5.05
C ALA A 457 -0.06 -5.91 -4.33
N GLY A 458 0.81 -5.71 -3.34
CA GLY A 458 0.76 -4.67 -2.31
C GLY A 458 0.11 -3.37 -2.76
N LYS A 459 -1.14 -3.14 -2.33
CA LYS A 459 -1.65 -1.78 -2.22
C LYS A 459 -0.96 -1.19 -1.00
N ALA A 460 -0.07 -0.23 -1.24
CA ALA A 460 0.33 0.75 -0.24
C ALA A 460 -0.93 1.16 0.56
N ALA A 461 -0.82 1.30 1.89
CA ALA A 461 -2.01 1.58 2.70
C ALA A 461 -2.87 2.65 2.06
N THR A 462 -4.10 2.26 1.74
CA THR A 462 -5.05 3.17 1.14
C THR A 462 -5.27 4.33 2.10
N LYS A 463 -5.45 5.54 1.57
CA LYS A 463 -5.88 6.73 2.33
C LYS A 463 -6.97 6.37 3.36
N GLU A 464 -7.89 5.49 2.96
CA GLU A 464 -8.94 4.90 3.80
C GLU A 464 -8.42 4.23 5.08
N GLN A 465 -7.36 3.42 5.01
CA GLN A 465 -6.81 2.72 6.18
C GLN A 465 -6.17 3.69 7.18
N LEU A 466 -5.52 4.75 6.69
CA LEU A 466 -4.95 5.81 7.52
C LEU A 466 -6.03 6.70 8.16
N LEU A 467 -7.19 6.84 7.51
CA LEU A 467 -8.29 7.68 8.00
C LEU A 467 -9.40 6.90 8.72
N GLU A 468 -9.36 5.56 8.71
CA GLU A 468 -10.43 4.70 9.24
C GLU A 468 -10.83 5.02 10.69
N GLY A 469 -9.85 5.32 11.56
CA GLY A 469 -10.12 5.69 12.96
C GLY A 469 -10.96 6.98 13.06
N LEU A 470 -10.56 8.01 12.31
CA LEU A 470 -11.25 9.29 12.24
C LEU A 470 -12.65 9.12 11.63
N ASN A 471 -12.74 8.42 10.50
CA ASN A 471 -13.99 8.14 9.80
C ASN A 471 -14.98 7.39 10.68
N ARG A 472 -14.51 6.40 11.44
CA ARG A 472 -15.35 5.63 12.38
C ARG A 472 -15.89 6.52 13.50
N SER A 473 -15.05 7.35 14.10
CA SER A 473 -15.45 8.26 15.18
C SER A 473 -16.41 9.34 14.68
N ASN A 474 -16.14 9.94 13.52
CA ASN A 474 -17.01 10.91 12.89
C ASN A 474 -18.37 10.29 12.46
N SER A 475 -18.36 9.07 11.91
CA SER A 475 -19.60 8.35 11.57
C SER A 475 -20.44 7.99 12.80
N LYS A 476 -19.81 7.82 13.98
CA LYS A 476 -20.56 7.61 15.23
C LYS A 476 -21.27 8.90 15.66
N ILE A 477 -20.56 10.02 15.61
CA ILE A 477 -21.11 11.36 15.87
C ILE A 477 -22.29 11.63 14.94
N GLN A 478 -22.10 11.46 13.63
CA GLN A 478 -23.14 11.67 12.63
C GLN A 478 -24.41 10.85 12.91
N ARG A 479 -24.26 9.58 13.31
CA ARG A 479 -25.41 8.72 13.66
C ARG A 479 -26.12 9.17 14.92
N GLU A 480 -25.38 9.55 15.96
CA GLU A 480 -25.96 10.05 17.22
C GLU A 480 -26.73 11.35 16.97
N GLN A 481 -26.13 12.27 16.21
CA GLN A 481 -26.69 13.57 15.90
C GLN A 481 -27.86 13.48 14.93
N THR A 482 -27.81 12.58 13.95
CA THR A 482 -28.96 12.28 13.09
C THR A 482 -30.16 11.78 13.91
N LYS A 483 -29.94 10.89 14.89
CA LYS A 483 -31.00 10.45 15.79
C LYS A 483 -31.55 11.59 16.65
N GLN A 484 -30.69 12.51 17.09
CA GLN A 484 -31.15 13.70 17.82
C GLN A 484 -32.05 14.57 16.93
N LEU A 485 -31.69 14.75 15.65
CA LEU A 485 -32.53 15.45 14.69
C LEU A 485 -33.87 14.76 14.48
N ASP A 486 -33.87 13.43 14.37
CA ASP A 486 -35.09 12.64 14.19
C ASP A 486 -36.05 12.83 15.38
N ASN A 487 -35.54 13.02 16.61
CA ASN A 487 -36.39 13.36 17.76
C ASN A 487 -37.09 14.72 17.61
N PHE A 488 -36.46 15.70 16.95
CA PHE A 488 -37.12 16.98 16.61
C PHE A 488 -38.15 16.80 15.49
N TYR A 489 -37.98 15.84 14.59
CA TYR A 489 -38.91 15.56 13.50
C TYR A 489 -40.13 14.75 13.96
N ASP A 490 -39.91 13.75 14.81
CA ASP A 490 -40.91 12.78 15.26
C ASP A 490 -41.47 13.08 16.65
N ASN A 491 -41.25 14.30 17.16
CA ASN A 491 -41.70 14.68 18.50
C ASN A 491 -43.21 14.44 18.68
N ASN A 492 -43.63 13.96 19.86
CA ASN A 492 -45.04 13.72 20.21
C ASN A 492 -45.57 14.78 21.19
N ILE A 493 -45.85 15.99 20.71
CA ILE A 493 -46.41 17.12 21.48
C ILE A 493 -47.79 16.79 22.10
N GLN A 494 -48.45 15.70 21.69
CA GLN A 494 -49.72 15.25 22.29
C GLN A 494 -49.59 14.62 23.69
N GLN A 495 -48.39 14.21 24.13
CA GLN A 495 -48.16 13.90 25.54
C GLN A 495 -47.75 15.20 26.23
N GLY A 496 -48.65 15.69 27.08
CA GLY A 496 -48.64 17.06 27.59
C GLY A 496 -47.31 17.55 28.17
N ILE A 497 -47.17 18.87 28.14
CA ILE A 497 -46.18 19.70 28.83
C ILE A 497 -45.99 19.14 30.25
N GLY A 498 -44.99 18.29 30.46
CA GLY A 498 -44.86 17.49 31.68
C GLY A 498 -43.66 16.54 31.70
N GLY A 499 -43.17 16.12 30.52
CA GLY A 499 -41.89 15.43 30.39
C GLY A 499 -40.77 16.44 30.12
N GLY A 500 -40.16 16.97 31.18
CA GLY A 500 -39.04 17.89 31.05
C GLY A 500 -37.87 17.28 30.27
N PHE A 501 -37.31 18.06 29.35
CA PHE A 501 -35.88 18.03 29.06
C PHE A 501 -35.13 18.54 30.32
N GLY A 502 -35.18 17.76 31.39
CA GLY A 502 -34.52 18.01 32.66
C GLY A 502 -33.10 17.46 32.64
N GLY A 503 -32.20 18.16 31.96
CA GLY A 503 -30.76 18.02 32.16
C GLY A 503 -30.32 18.98 33.26
N GLY A 504 -30.17 18.44 34.47
CA GLY A 504 -29.70 19.04 35.72
C GLY A 504 -29.20 20.49 35.75
N PHE A 505 -29.95 21.35 36.44
CA PHE A 505 -29.41 22.36 37.34
C PHE A 505 -30.24 22.38 38.62
N PHE A 506 -29.73 21.68 39.63
CA PHE A 506 -29.85 21.99 41.06
C PHE A 506 -28.48 21.68 41.67
#